data_AF-A0A0F8WKZ0-F1
#
_entry.id   AF-A0A0F8WKZ0-F1
#
_cell.length_a   1.000
_cell.length_b   1.000
_cell.length_c   1.000
_cell.angle_alpha   90.00
_cell.angle_beta   90.00
_cell.angle_gamma   90.00
#
_symmetry.space_group_name_H-M   'P 1'
#
loop_
_entity.id
_entity.type
_entity.pdbx_description
1 polymer ?
#
loop_
_entity_poly.entity_id
_entity_poly.type
_entity_poly.pdbx_seq_one_letter_code
_entity_poly.pdbx_strand_id
1 'polypeptide(L)'
;VMGRDIGYGLKVLIKKLTERHPGATLEKLELELWEWHDSQVVLATKKGQFSKAETINDKAESLQAVIDDSGAKTSKGILSEIDTLFGKESAPITLSTVHRFKGLESPRVYILDQHLMPSKWATKAFEKDPKRYAWMMQEEDNIRYVAVTRAMRELRYVSSDGWKKEK
;
A
#
# COMPACT_ATOMS: atom_id res chain seq x y z
N VAL A 1 11.57 4.53 -6.48
CA VAL A 1 10.80 4.20 -7.70
C VAL A 1 9.39 3.86 -7.29
N MET A 2 8.39 4.25 -8.09
CA MET A 2 6.97 4.09 -7.79
C MET A 2 6.60 2.60 -7.63
N GLY A 3 5.86 2.25 -6.58
CA GLY A 3 5.31 0.90 -6.33
C GLY A 3 6.28 -0.19 -5.88
N ARG A 4 7.58 -0.10 -6.23
CA ARG A 4 8.57 -1.17 -5.97
C ARG A 4 8.73 -1.53 -4.50
N ASP A 5 8.67 -0.54 -3.62
CA ASP A 5 8.88 -0.77 -2.18
C ASP A 5 7.78 -1.69 -1.62
N ILE A 6 6.56 -1.59 -2.17
CA ILE A 6 5.41 -2.45 -1.85
C ILE A 6 5.71 -3.87 -2.32
N GLY A 7 5.95 -4.04 -3.64
CA GLY A 7 6.24 -5.37 -4.21
C GLY A 7 7.45 -6.04 -3.56
N TYR A 8 8.54 -5.30 -3.30
CA TYR A 8 9.70 -5.82 -2.59
C TYR A 8 9.35 -6.28 -1.17
N GLY A 9 8.58 -5.47 -0.42
CA GLY A 9 8.14 -5.82 0.93
C GLY A 9 7.34 -7.13 0.96
N LEU A 10 6.42 -7.31 0.01
CA LEU A 10 5.62 -8.54 -0.12
C LEU A 10 6.49 -9.74 -0.48
N LYS A 11 7.43 -9.60 -1.44
CA LYS A 11 8.36 -10.69 -1.80
C LYS A 11 9.25 -11.12 -0.64
N VAL A 12 9.74 -10.17 0.16
CA VAL A 12 10.53 -10.48 1.36
C VAL A 12 9.69 -11.25 2.37
N LEU A 13 8.42 -10.87 2.56
CA LEU A 13 7.50 -11.58 3.44
C LEU A 13 7.29 -13.02 2.96
N ILE A 14 6.93 -13.24 1.70
CA ILE A 14 6.73 -14.59 1.14
C ILE A 14 7.98 -15.45 1.32
N LYS A 15 9.16 -14.92 1.00
CA LYS A 15 10.43 -15.66 1.16
C LYS A 15 10.65 -16.08 2.61
N LYS A 16 10.35 -15.21 3.57
CA LYS A 16 10.44 -15.52 5.00
C LYS A 16 9.43 -16.60 5.42
N LEU A 17 8.18 -16.54 4.95
CA LEU A 17 7.15 -17.52 5.27
C LEU A 17 7.45 -18.90 4.65
N THR A 18 8.12 -18.90 3.50
CA THR A 18 8.44 -20.12 2.72
C THR A 18 9.86 -20.64 2.94
N GLU A 19 10.64 -20.04 3.84
CA GLU A 19 12.07 -20.36 4.04
C GLU A 19 12.30 -21.85 4.33
N ARG A 20 11.37 -22.47 5.08
CA ARG A 20 11.42 -23.91 5.43
C ARG A 20 10.84 -24.82 4.35
N HIS A 21 10.05 -24.28 3.44
CA HIS A 21 9.32 -25.02 2.40
C HIS A 21 9.29 -24.23 1.08
N PRO A 22 10.41 -24.18 0.33
CA PRO A 22 10.46 -23.51 -0.96
C PRO A 22 9.49 -24.20 -1.94
N GLY A 23 8.45 -23.50 -2.38
CA GLY A 23 7.39 -24.09 -3.21
C GLY A 23 6.17 -24.60 -2.44
N ALA A 24 5.97 -24.14 -1.21
CA ALA A 24 4.72 -24.34 -0.48
C ALA A 24 3.50 -24.02 -1.36
N THR A 25 2.44 -24.82 -1.19
CA THR A 25 1.13 -24.59 -1.82
C THR A 25 0.53 -23.28 -1.31
N LEU A 26 -0.50 -22.78 -2.00
CA LEU A 26 -1.15 -21.53 -1.56
C LEU A 26 -1.79 -21.69 -0.17
N GLU A 27 -2.46 -22.81 0.10
CA GLU A 27 -3.11 -23.04 1.39
C GLU A 27 -2.09 -23.01 2.52
N LYS A 28 -0.89 -23.54 2.28
CA LYS A 28 0.19 -23.49 3.27
C LYS A 28 0.77 -22.08 3.43
N LEU A 29 0.88 -21.32 2.34
CA LEU A 29 1.34 -19.92 2.40
C LEU A 29 0.34 -19.04 3.16
N GLU A 30 -0.96 -19.19 2.91
CA GLU A 30 -2.04 -18.46 3.60
C GLU A 30 -2.06 -18.77 5.09
N LEU A 31 -1.95 -20.05 5.46
CA LEU A 31 -1.88 -20.46 6.86
C LEU A 31 -0.68 -19.80 7.56
N GLU A 32 0.52 -19.90 6.97
CA GLU A 32 1.73 -19.30 7.54
C GLU A 32 1.65 -17.76 7.59
N LEU A 33 0.98 -17.14 6.62
CA LEU A 33 0.75 -15.70 6.59
C LEU A 33 -0.08 -15.24 7.79
N TRP A 34 -1.21 -15.88 8.05
CA TRP A 34 -2.11 -15.49 9.14
C TRP A 34 -1.56 -15.89 10.52
N GLU A 35 -0.87 -17.02 10.63
CA GLU A 35 -0.13 -17.36 11.86
C GLU A 35 0.97 -16.33 12.18
N TRP A 36 1.73 -15.91 11.16
CA TRP A 36 2.71 -14.85 11.32
C TRP A 36 2.05 -13.52 11.69
N HIS A 37 0.97 -13.14 11.00
CA HIS A 37 0.21 -11.92 11.25
C HIS A 37 -0.24 -11.84 12.71
N ASP A 38 -0.98 -12.84 13.19
CA ASP A 38 -1.57 -12.84 14.53
C ASP A 38 -0.48 -12.76 15.60
N SER A 39 0.59 -13.54 15.42
CA SER A 39 1.76 -13.51 16.29
C SER A 39 2.39 -12.11 16.34
N GLN A 40 2.64 -11.48 15.18
CA GLN A 40 3.29 -10.18 15.13
C GLN A 40 2.40 -9.03 15.62
N VAL A 41 1.10 -9.06 15.35
CA VAL A 41 0.13 -8.07 15.84
C VAL A 41 0.03 -8.12 17.36
N VAL A 42 -0.07 -9.32 17.95
CA VAL A 42 -0.08 -9.48 19.41
C VAL A 42 1.22 -8.93 20.02
N LEU A 43 2.37 -9.23 19.43
CA LEU A 43 3.66 -8.74 19.92
C LEU A 43 3.80 -7.22 19.80
N ALA A 44 3.34 -6.62 18.70
CA ALA A 44 3.38 -5.17 18.51
C ALA A 44 2.44 -4.45 19.48
N THR A 45 1.21 -4.94 19.63
CA THR A 45 0.20 -4.37 20.54
C THR A 45 0.62 -4.48 22.00
N LYS A 46 1.18 -5.61 22.45
CA LYS A 46 1.73 -5.75 23.81
C LYS A 46 2.84 -4.75 24.12
N LYS A 47 3.56 -4.29 23.09
CA LYS A 47 4.63 -3.27 23.22
C LYS A 47 4.12 -1.84 23.00
N GLY A 48 2.80 -1.63 22.86
CA GLY A 48 2.21 -0.33 22.54
C GLY A 48 2.57 0.19 21.13
N GLN A 49 3.06 -0.67 20.24
CA GLN A 49 3.52 -0.29 18.89
C GLN A 49 2.37 -0.38 17.88
N PHE A 50 1.29 0.38 18.09
CA PHE A 50 0.07 0.30 17.27
C PHE A 50 0.31 0.59 15.77
N SER A 51 1.13 1.59 15.44
CA SER A 51 1.48 1.88 14.04
C SER A 51 2.22 0.71 13.35
N LYS A 52 2.99 -0.07 14.12
CA LYS A 52 3.62 -1.28 13.61
C LYS A 52 2.58 -2.38 13.38
N ALA A 53 1.59 -2.52 14.26
CA ALA A 53 0.48 -3.45 14.08
C ALA A 53 -0.32 -3.11 12.80
N GLU A 54 -0.63 -1.83 12.56
CA GLU A 54 -1.26 -1.39 11.30
C GLU A 54 -0.41 -1.76 10.08
N THR A 55 0.91 -1.53 10.13
CA THR A 55 1.81 -1.93 9.03
C THR A 55 1.82 -3.44 8.79
N ILE A 56 1.61 -4.26 9.83
CA ILE A 56 1.53 -5.72 9.70
C ILE A 56 0.20 -6.11 9.06
N ASN A 57 -0.92 -5.53 9.52
CA ASN A 57 -2.24 -5.72 8.92
C ASN A 57 -2.20 -5.38 7.42
N ASP A 58 -1.74 -4.17 7.07
CA ASP A 58 -1.66 -3.71 5.68
C ASP A 58 -0.87 -4.67 4.80
N LYS A 59 0.24 -5.21 5.32
CA LYS A 59 1.07 -6.18 4.59
C LYS A 59 0.38 -7.52 4.40
N ALA A 60 -0.29 -8.03 5.43
CA ALA A 60 -0.99 -9.30 5.35
C ALA A 60 -2.19 -9.19 4.40
N GLU A 61 -3.00 -8.14 4.54
CA GLU A 61 -4.15 -7.87 3.67
C GLU A 61 -3.73 -7.65 2.22
N SER A 62 -2.65 -6.89 1.99
CA SER A 62 -2.12 -6.71 0.62
C SER A 62 -1.64 -8.02 0.00
N LEU A 63 -0.99 -8.89 0.79
CA LEU A 63 -0.56 -10.19 0.28
C LEU A 63 -1.76 -11.12 0.02
N GLN A 64 -2.74 -11.14 0.92
CA GLN A 64 -3.96 -11.92 0.74
C GLN A 64 -4.70 -11.49 -0.52
N ALA A 65 -4.88 -10.18 -0.76
CA ALA A 65 -5.51 -9.67 -1.97
C ALA A 65 -4.77 -10.13 -3.25
N VAL A 66 -3.44 -10.19 -3.22
CA VAL A 66 -2.65 -10.72 -4.35
C VAL A 66 -2.85 -12.23 -4.49
N ILE A 67 -2.96 -12.98 -3.39
CA ILE A 67 -3.22 -14.43 -3.43
C ILE A 67 -4.61 -14.69 -4.04
N ASP A 68 -5.64 -13.99 -3.56
CA ASP A 68 -7.03 -14.13 -3.97
C ASP A 68 -7.24 -13.81 -5.45
N ASP A 69 -6.59 -12.76 -5.96
CA ASP A 69 -6.67 -12.35 -7.37
C ASP A 69 -5.74 -13.16 -8.27
N SER A 70 -4.75 -13.86 -7.71
CA SER A 70 -3.82 -14.65 -8.52
C SER A 70 -4.43 -15.97 -8.98
N GLY A 71 -4.12 -16.34 -10.23
CA GLY A 71 -4.33 -17.71 -10.72
C GLY A 71 -3.22 -18.69 -10.31
N ALA A 72 -2.36 -18.32 -9.35
CA ALA A 72 -1.20 -19.12 -8.96
C ALA A 72 -1.63 -20.36 -8.15
N LYS A 73 -0.74 -21.35 -8.06
CA LYS A 73 -0.95 -22.54 -7.20
C LYS A 73 0.15 -22.74 -6.17
N THR A 74 1.18 -21.90 -6.24
CA THR A 74 2.39 -22.03 -5.44
C THR A 74 2.87 -20.65 -5.04
N SER A 75 3.57 -20.59 -3.91
CA SER A 75 4.29 -19.39 -3.47
C SER A 75 5.25 -18.81 -4.52
N LYS A 76 5.87 -19.65 -5.36
CA LYS A 76 6.69 -19.19 -6.49
C LYS A 76 5.87 -18.47 -7.56
N GLY A 77 4.66 -18.96 -7.83
CA GLY A 77 3.72 -18.31 -8.74
C GLY A 77 3.32 -16.91 -8.23
N ILE A 78 3.04 -16.78 -6.93
CA ILE A 78 2.75 -15.47 -6.30
C ILE A 78 3.92 -14.50 -6.45
N LEU A 79 5.15 -14.96 -6.24
CA LEU A 79 6.34 -14.12 -6.44
C LEU A 79 6.41 -13.58 -7.87
N SER A 80 6.08 -14.41 -8.87
CA SER A 80 6.02 -14.00 -10.27
C SER A 80 4.88 -13.02 -10.54
N GLU A 81 3.71 -13.21 -9.94
CA GLU A 81 2.59 -12.27 -10.07
C GLU A 81 2.93 -10.89 -9.51
N ILE A 82 3.59 -10.83 -8.35
CA ILE A 82 4.08 -9.58 -7.77
C ILE A 82 5.10 -8.90 -8.69
N ASP A 83 5.97 -9.66 -9.36
CA ASP A 83 6.90 -9.12 -10.34
C ASP A 83 6.18 -8.58 -11.59
N THR A 84 5.07 -9.18 -12.00
CA THR A 84 4.22 -8.66 -13.09
C THR A 84 3.52 -7.36 -12.67
N LEU A 85 2.89 -7.33 -11.50
CA LEU A 85 2.12 -6.18 -11.01
C LEU A 85 3.00 -4.97 -10.67
N PHE A 86 4.19 -5.20 -10.10
CA PHE A 86 5.08 -4.14 -9.59
C PHE A 86 6.43 -4.06 -10.33
N GLY A 87 6.52 -4.69 -11.50
CA GLY A 87 7.69 -4.74 -12.37
C GLY A 87 8.11 -3.38 -12.97
N LYS A 88 9.25 -3.36 -13.66
CA LYS A 88 9.89 -2.12 -14.11
C LYS A 88 9.39 -1.59 -15.46
N GLU A 89 9.10 -2.47 -16.42
CA GLU A 89 8.86 -2.07 -17.82
C GLU A 89 7.48 -2.48 -18.34
N SER A 90 6.83 -3.45 -17.69
CA SER A 90 5.55 -4.03 -18.12
C SER A 90 4.48 -4.03 -17.03
N ALA A 91 4.66 -3.27 -15.95
CA ALA A 91 3.66 -3.21 -14.88
C ALA A 91 2.36 -2.57 -15.42
N PRO A 92 1.21 -3.26 -15.28
CA PRO A 92 -0.06 -2.76 -15.79
C PRO A 92 -0.54 -1.51 -15.03
N ILE A 93 -0.06 -1.31 -13.80
CA ILE A 93 -0.39 -0.17 -12.94
C ILE A 93 0.88 0.39 -12.28
N THR A 94 0.83 1.67 -11.93
CA THR A 94 1.88 2.33 -11.15
C THR A 94 1.27 2.93 -9.89
N LEU A 95 1.65 2.40 -8.72
CA LEU A 95 1.23 2.95 -7.43
C LEU A 95 2.29 3.92 -6.89
N SER A 96 1.90 5.12 -6.53
CA SER A 96 2.83 6.13 -6.01
C SER A 96 2.13 7.10 -5.08
N THR A 97 2.88 7.66 -4.13
CA THR A 97 2.47 8.90 -3.48
C THR A 97 2.57 10.05 -4.49
N VAL A 98 1.77 11.09 -4.30
CA VAL A 98 1.80 12.30 -5.14
C VAL A 98 3.21 12.90 -5.21
N HIS A 99 3.90 12.96 -4.06
CA HIS A 99 5.27 13.45 -3.94
C HIS A 99 6.28 12.73 -4.85
N ARG A 100 6.14 11.41 -5.00
CA ARG A 100 7.03 10.61 -5.85
C ARG A 100 6.62 10.65 -7.32
N PHE A 101 5.35 10.96 -7.61
CA PHE A 101 4.82 11.06 -8.97
C PHE A 101 5.02 12.46 -9.59
N LYS A 102 5.34 13.48 -8.79
CA LYS A 102 5.53 14.86 -9.27
C LYS A 102 6.51 14.92 -10.47
N GLY A 103 6.16 15.73 -11.47
CA GLY A 103 6.95 15.85 -12.72
C GLY A 103 6.70 14.74 -13.74
N LEU A 104 5.88 13.75 -13.42
CA LEU A 104 5.38 12.75 -14.35
C LEU A 104 3.91 13.01 -14.65
N GLU A 105 3.40 12.43 -15.73
CA GLU A 105 2.01 12.54 -16.15
C GLU A 105 1.57 11.19 -16.75
N SER A 106 0.27 10.88 -16.68
CA SER A 106 -0.29 9.64 -17.19
C SER A 106 -1.61 9.90 -17.92
N PRO A 107 -1.94 9.14 -18.99
CA PRO A 107 -3.26 9.22 -19.62
C PRO A 107 -4.42 9.09 -18.63
N ARG A 108 -4.29 8.18 -17.65
CA ARG A 108 -5.29 7.94 -16.61
C ARG A 108 -4.64 8.00 -15.23
N VAL A 109 -5.25 8.72 -14.30
CA VAL A 109 -4.80 8.81 -12.90
C VAL A 109 -5.98 8.50 -11.98
N TYR A 110 -5.72 7.70 -10.96
CA TYR A 110 -6.67 7.36 -9.91
C TYR A 110 -6.13 7.91 -8.58
N ILE A 111 -6.89 8.79 -7.92
CA ILE A 111 -6.57 9.30 -6.59
C ILE A 111 -7.33 8.45 -5.57
N LEU A 112 -6.58 7.68 -4.79
CA LEU A 112 -7.11 6.88 -3.69
C LEU A 112 -7.37 7.75 -2.46
N ASP A 113 -8.56 7.63 -1.90
CA ASP A 113 -9.02 8.25 -0.64
C ASP A 113 -8.63 9.73 -0.53
N GLN A 114 -9.11 10.52 -1.49
CA GLN A 114 -8.82 11.95 -1.55
C GLN A 114 -9.15 12.71 -0.25
N HIS A 115 -10.09 12.19 0.54
CA HIS A 115 -10.50 12.77 1.82
C HIS A 115 -9.38 12.73 2.88
N LEU A 116 -8.32 11.93 2.67
CA LEU A 116 -7.11 11.89 3.49
C LEU A 116 -6.09 12.98 3.10
N MET A 117 -6.40 13.81 2.10
CA MET A 117 -5.68 15.04 1.79
C MET A 117 -6.56 16.21 2.25
N PRO A 118 -6.18 16.94 3.31
CA PRO A 118 -4.84 17.07 3.85
C PRO A 118 -4.52 16.00 4.91
N SER A 119 -3.23 15.71 5.10
CA SER A 119 -2.80 14.72 6.08
C SER A 119 -3.26 15.06 7.50
N LYS A 120 -3.49 14.04 8.34
CA LYS A 120 -3.85 14.20 9.77
C LYS A 120 -2.82 15.02 10.57
N TRP A 121 -1.58 15.08 10.10
CA TRP A 121 -0.51 15.87 10.71
C TRP A 121 -0.64 17.36 10.40
N ALA A 122 -0.97 17.71 9.14
CA ALA A 122 -1.22 19.09 8.75
C ALA A 122 -2.44 19.66 9.48
N THR A 123 -3.53 18.90 9.59
CA THR A 123 -4.74 19.37 10.28
C THR A 123 -4.53 19.60 11.78
N LYS A 124 -3.72 18.77 12.45
CA LYS A 124 -3.39 18.92 13.89
C LYS A 124 -2.35 20.00 14.18
N ALA A 125 -1.71 20.60 13.17
CA ALA A 125 -0.67 21.61 13.39
C ALA A 125 -1.22 22.89 14.01
N PHE A 126 -2.51 23.21 13.80
CA PHE A 126 -3.14 24.43 14.32
C PHE A 126 -3.02 24.55 15.84
N GLU A 127 -3.21 23.45 16.57
CA GLU A 127 -3.17 23.40 18.04
C GLU A 127 -1.79 23.73 18.62
N LYS A 128 -0.72 23.56 17.82
CA LYS A 128 0.67 23.74 18.27
C LYS A 128 1.29 25.04 17.76
N ASP A 129 1.01 25.40 16.51
CA ASP A 129 1.58 26.58 15.86
C ASP A 129 0.69 27.04 14.69
N PRO A 130 -0.12 28.10 14.89
CA PRO A 130 -1.02 28.63 13.87
C PRO A 130 -0.30 29.14 12.60
N LYS A 131 0.94 29.65 12.71
CA LYS A 131 1.69 30.13 11.55
C LYS A 131 2.18 28.96 10.71
N ARG A 132 2.71 27.93 11.37
CA ARG A 132 3.11 26.68 10.71
C ARG A 132 1.91 25.98 10.08
N TYR A 133 0.75 25.98 10.73
CA TYR A 133 -0.49 25.44 10.18
C TYR A 133 -0.85 26.06 8.83
N ALA A 134 -0.86 27.40 8.74
CA ALA A 134 -1.20 28.08 7.49
C ALA A 134 -0.27 27.67 6.34
N TRP A 135 1.03 27.59 6.60
CA TRP A 135 2.02 27.13 5.62
C TRP A 135 1.81 25.65 5.22
N MET A 136 1.59 24.75 6.19
CA MET A 136 1.36 23.32 5.92
C MET A 136 0.08 23.09 5.10
N MET A 137 -0.98 23.86 5.38
CA MET A 137 -2.23 23.76 4.61
C MET A 137 -2.03 24.23 3.16
N GLN A 138 -1.27 25.30 2.94
CA GLN A 138 -0.91 25.75 1.59
C GLN A 138 -0.08 24.69 0.84
N GLU A 139 0.82 23.99 1.54
CA GLU A 139 1.59 22.88 0.96
C GLU A 139 0.67 21.72 0.55
N GLU A 140 -0.31 21.35 1.38
CA GLU A 140 -1.31 20.32 1.06
C GLU A 140 -2.20 20.73 -0.13
N ASP A 141 -2.56 22.00 -0.26
CA ASP A 141 -3.27 22.52 -1.45
C ASP A 141 -2.42 22.40 -2.71
N ASN A 142 -1.13 22.71 -2.63
CA ASN A 142 -0.20 22.53 -3.74
C ASN A 142 -0.06 21.04 -4.10
N ILE A 143 -0.01 20.13 -3.12
CA ILE A 143 0.03 18.68 -3.35
C ILE A 143 -1.25 18.22 -4.05
N ARG A 144 -2.43 18.69 -3.61
CA ARG A 144 -3.71 18.39 -4.27
C ARG A 144 -3.73 18.89 -5.71
N TYR A 145 -3.26 20.11 -5.95
CA TYR A 145 -3.12 20.66 -7.30
C TYR A 145 -2.20 19.80 -8.17
N VAL A 146 -1.04 19.40 -7.65
CA VAL A 146 -0.13 18.49 -8.36
C VAL A 146 -0.86 17.20 -8.71
N ALA A 147 -1.52 16.55 -7.75
CA ALA A 147 -2.21 15.27 -7.93
C ALA A 147 -3.23 15.31 -9.07
N VAL A 148 -4.12 16.32 -9.08
CA VAL A 148 -5.18 16.42 -10.10
C VAL A 148 -4.64 16.77 -11.48
N THR A 149 -3.54 17.54 -11.55
CA THR A 149 -2.92 17.93 -12.83
C THR A 149 -2.00 16.85 -13.42
N ARG A 150 -1.85 15.69 -12.78
CA ARG A 150 -1.06 14.57 -13.34
C ARG A 150 -1.82 13.79 -14.41
N ALA A 151 -3.15 13.93 -14.46
CA ALA A 151 -4.00 13.26 -15.43
C ALA A 151 -4.01 14.00 -16.77
N MET A 152 -3.66 13.31 -17.85
CA MET A 152 -3.71 13.90 -19.20
C MET A 152 -5.09 13.76 -19.86
N ARG A 153 -5.85 12.70 -19.55
CA ARG A 153 -7.17 12.44 -20.17
C ARG A 153 -8.25 12.17 -19.14
N GLU A 154 -7.96 11.35 -18.14
CA GLU A 154 -8.97 10.89 -17.19
C GLU A 154 -8.44 10.92 -15.75
N LEU A 155 -9.18 11.59 -14.88
CA LEU A 155 -8.96 11.59 -13.44
C LEU A 155 -10.15 10.90 -12.76
N ARG A 156 -9.88 9.88 -11.96
CA ARG A 156 -10.87 9.15 -11.17
C ARG A 156 -10.53 9.27 -9.68
N TYR A 157 -11.54 9.46 -8.86
CA TYR A 157 -11.41 9.33 -7.41
C TYR A 157 -11.91 7.96 -7.00
N VAL A 158 -11.10 7.25 -6.22
CA VAL A 158 -11.41 5.92 -5.71
C VAL A 158 -11.42 6.01 -4.20
N SER A 159 -12.41 5.39 -3.56
CA SER A 159 -12.41 5.24 -2.11
C SER A 159 -12.23 3.78 -1.73
N SER A 160 -11.46 3.55 -0.67
CA SER A 160 -11.43 2.25 0.01
C SER A 160 -12.68 2.01 0.87
N ASP A 161 -13.47 3.05 1.14
CA ASP A 161 -14.75 2.92 1.83
C ASP A 161 -15.71 2.03 1.03
N GLY A 162 -16.15 0.93 1.64
CA GLY A 162 -17.10 0.00 1.02
C GLY A 162 -16.50 -1.24 0.38
N TRP A 163 -15.17 -1.41 0.38
CA TRP A 163 -14.56 -2.73 0.19
C TRP A 163 -14.87 -3.58 1.41
N LYS A 164 -15.99 -4.32 1.34
CA LYS A 164 -16.38 -5.27 2.38
C LYS A 164 -15.36 -6.40 2.39
N LYS A 165 -14.75 -6.63 3.56
CA LYS A 165 -14.03 -7.87 3.84
C LYS A 165 -15.05 -9.01 3.75
N GLU A 166 -15.02 -9.83 2.70
CA GLU A 166 -15.64 -11.15 2.81
C GLU A 166 -14.93 -11.87 3.96
N LYS A 167 -15.72 -12.29 4.95
CA LYS A 167 -15.24 -12.94 6.17
C LYS A 167 -14.99 -14.41 5.92
#